data_AF-F6FX58-F1
#
_entry.id   AF-F6FX58-F1
#
_cell.length_a   1.000
_cell.length_b   1.000
_cell.length_c   1.000
_cell.angle_alpha   90.00
_cell.angle_beta   90.00
_cell.angle_gamma   90.00
#
_symmetry.space_group_name_H-M   'P 1'
#
loop_
_entity.id
_entity.type
_entity.pdbx_description
1 polymer ?
#
loop_
_entity_poly.entity_id
_entity_poly.type
_entity_poly.pdbx_seq_one_letter_code
_entity_poly.pdbx_strand_id
1 'polypeptide(L)'
;MTAQLSELRKTVTVGVEPGVGGRIVETLADGSTEVWGTIEAWEPPARVRFTWHPGTPPAEATLVEVTFRAAPGGTAVELVHTGWDRRPDGGDARGRYDSGWDLVLRGYAALSR
;
A
#
# COMPACT_ATOMS: atom_id res chain seq x y z
N MET A 1 0.81 5.93 -32.46
CA MET A 1 1.71 4.89 -31.91
C MET A 1 1.99 5.08 -30.40
N THR A 2 1.17 5.86 -29.67
CA THR A 2 1.40 6.21 -28.25
C THR A 2 0.49 5.44 -27.29
N ALA A 3 -0.69 5.00 -27.73
CA ALA A 3 -1.64 4.25 -26.90
C ALA A 3 -1.14 2.85 -26.51
N GLN A 4 -0.39 2.17 -27.38
CA GLN A 4 0.04 0.79 -27.13
C GLN A 4 1.10 0.66 -26.03
N LEU A 5 1.91 1.70 -25.80
CA LEU A 5 2.90 1.73 -24.71
C LEU A 5 2.24 2.01 -23.34
N SER A 6 1.09 2.69 -23.34
CA SER A 6 0.29 2.96 -22.13
C SER A 6 -0.40 1.69 -21.62
N GLU A 7 -0.95 0.88 -22.53
CA GLU A 7 -1.65 -0.37 -22.16
C GLU A 7 -0.72 -1.42 -21.54
N LEU A 8 0.55 -1.46 -21.96
CA LEU A 8 1.55 -2.40 -21.41
C LEU A 8 2.01 -2.07 -19.99
N ARG A 9 1.91 -0.80 -19.59
CA ARG A 9 2.28 -0.31 -18.25
C ARG A 9 1.11 -0.25 -17.26
N LYS A 10 -0.05 -0.80 -17.64
CA LYS A 10 -1.21 -0.85 -16.76
C LYS A 10 -0.98 -1.90 -15.67
N THR A 11 -1.22 -1.52 -14.42
CA THR A 11 -1.31 -2.44 -13.30
C THR A 11 -2.43 -3.45 -13.52
N VAL A 12 -2.11 -4.74 -13.41
CA VAL A 12 -3.09 -5.83 -13.55
C VAL A 12 -3.45 -6.43 -12.20
N THR A 13 -2.47 -6.68 -11.34
CA THR A 13 -2.68 -7.21 -9.99
C THR A 13 -1.68 -6.65 -9.00
N VAL A 14 -2.08 -6.64 -7.72
CA VAL A 14 -1.19 -6.45 -6.58
C VAL A 14 -1.38 -7.65 -5.67
N GLY A 15 -0.29 -8.38 -5.42
CA GLY A 15 -0.25 -9.53 -4.51
C GLY A 15 0.46 -9.18 -3.20
N VAL A 16 0.09 -9.87 -2.13
CA VAL A 16 0.77 -9.79 -0.82
C VAL A 16 1.15 -11.20 -0.40
N GLU A 17 2.45 -11.43 -0.21
CA GLU A 17 2.96 -12.65 0.40
C GLU A 17 2.76 -12.56 1.93
N PRO A 18 2.12 -13.55 2.58
CA PRO A 18 1.81 -13.47 4.01
C PRO A 18 3.06 -13.69 4.88
N GLY A 19 3.10 -13.02 6.04
CA GLY A 19 4.16 -13.17 7.04
C GLY A 19 5.24 -12.10 6.98
N VAL A 20 6.04 -12.00 8.04
CA VAL A 20 7.20 -11.10 8.11
C VAL A 20 8.20 -11.46 7.01
N GLY A 21 8.69 -10.45 6.28
CA GLY A 21 9.54 -10.61 5.10
C GLY A 21 8.78 -10.88 3.81
N GLY A 22 7.45 -11.08 3.86
CA GLY A 22 6.62 -11.18 2.66
C GLY A 22 6.61 -9.89 1.85
N ARG A 23 6.50 -9.99 0.52
CA ARG A 23 6.53 -8.83 -0.38
C ARG A 23 5.14 -8.42 -0.83
N ILE A 24 4.99 -7.12 -1.09
CA ILE A 24 3.86 -6.54 -1.82
C ILE A 24 4.35 -6.35 -3.25
N VAL A 25 3.74 -7.06 -4.20
CA VAL A 25 4.24 -7.15 -5.58
C VAL A 25 3.16 -6.70 -6.54
N GLU A 26 3.45 -5.67 -7.31
CA GLU A 26 2.68 -5.28 -8.49
C GLU A 26 3.08 -6.16 -9.68
N THR A 27 2.09 -6.57 -10.47
CA THR A 27 2.29 -7.19 -11.78
C THR A 27 1.63 -6.33 -12.85
N LEU A 28 2.43 -5.90 -13.84
CA LEU A 28 1.99 -5.11 -14.97
C LEU A 28 1.44 -6.00 -16.10
N ALA A 29 0.74 -5.39 -17.05
CA ALA A 29 0.11 -6.10 -18.17
C ALA A 29 1.10 -6.83 -19.09
N ASP A 30 2.35 -6.36 -19.14
CA ASP A 30 3.45 -7.04 -19.84
C ASP A 30 4.08 -8.20 -19.06
N GLY A 31 3.59 -8.48 -17.84
CA GLY A 31 4.07 -9.54 -16.95
C GLY A 31 5.29 -9.16 -16.11
N SER A 32 5.84 -7.95 -16.28
CA SER A 32 6.88 -7.44 -15.38
C SER A 32 6.31 -7.19 -13.98
N THR A 33 7.19 -7.24 -12.97
CA THR A 33 6.81 -7.07 -11.57
C THR A 33 7.64 -6.02 -10.88
N GLU A 34 7.02 -5.28 -9.96
CA GLU A 34 7.68 -4.31 -9.10
C GLU A 34 7.32 -4.61 -7.64
N VAL A 35 8.34 -4.62 -6.77
CA VAL A 35 8.10 -4.73 -5.33
C VAL A 35 7.73 -3.34 -4.82
N TRP A 36 6.53 -3.21 -4.27
CA TRP A 36 6.05 -1.98 -3.65
C TRP A 36 6.43 -1.88 -2.17
N GLY A 37 6.73 -3.02 -1.53
CA GLY A 37 6.96 -3.05 -0.10
C GLY A 37 7.29 -4.44 0.45
N THR A 38 7.66 -4.48 1.71
CA THR A 38 7.95 -5.71 2.48
C THR A 38 7.27 -5.63 3.84
N ILE A 39 6.65 -6.73 4.26
CA ILE A 39 5.99 -6.87 5.55
C ILE A 39 7.04 -6.86 6.67
N GLU A 40 6.95 -5.88 7.56
CA GLU A 40 7.78 -5.75 8.76
C GLU A 40 7.12 -6.38 10.00
N ALA A 41 5.78 -6.38 10.07
CA ALA A 41 5.02 -7.04 11.13
C ALA A 41 3.79 -7.74 10.57
N TRP A 42 3.52 -8.95 11.07
CA TRP A 42 2.39 -9.78 10.68
C TRP A 42 1.77 -10.43 11.92
N GLU A 43 0.69 -9.83 12.42
CA GLU A 43 0.04 -10.24 13.66
C GLU A 43 -1.48 -10.42 13.45
N PRO A 44 -1.94 -11.44 12.70
CA PRO A 44 -3.36 -11.65 12.48
C PRO A 44 -4.12 -11.97 13.79
N PRO A 45 -5.34 -11.42 13.99
CA PRO A 45 -6.07 -10.50 13.10
C PRO A 45 -5.79 -9.01 13.38
N ALA A 46 -4.85 -8.69 14.27
CA ALA A 46 -4.75 -7.39 14.92
C ALA A 46 -3.95 -6.34 14.14
N ARG A 47 -2.87 -6.72 13.45
CA ARG A 47 -1.91 -5.74 12.92
C ARG A 47 -1.12 -6.26 11.72
N VAL A 48 -0.87 -5.37 10.77
CA VAL A 48 0.12 -5.53 9.71
C VAL A 48 0.89 -4.23 9.52
N ARG A 49 2.20 -4.32 9.31
CA ARG A 49 3.07 -3.18 9.01
C ARG A 49 3.98 -3.52 7.85
N PHE A 50 4.20 -2.58 6.95
CA PHE A 50 5.07 -2.78 5.79
C PHE A 50 5.74 -1.50 5.32
N THR A 51 6.90 -1.67 4.68
CA THR A 51 7.51 -0.62 3.87
C THR A 51 6.65 -0.34 2.64
N TRP A 52 6.69 0.90 2.15
CA TRP A 52 5.87 1.33 1.04
C TRP A 52 6.65 2.30 0.15
N HIS A 53 6.87 1.91 -1.11
CA HIS A 53 7.59 2.69 -2.11
C HIS A 53 7.14 2.47 -3.57
N PRO A 54 5.83 2.34 -3.90
CA PRO A 54 5.40 2.22 -5.30
C PRO A 54 5.95 3.35 -6.19
N GLY A 55 6.62 3.01 -7.28
CA GLY A 55 7.16 3.98 -8.23
C GLY A 55 8.32 4.83 -7.68
N THR A 56 8.92 4.42 -6.55
CA THR A 56 10.10 5.08 -5.96
C THR A 56 11.15 4.07 -5.51
N PRO A 57 12.43 4.47 -5.41
CA PRO A 57 13.48 3.58 -4.94
C PRO A 57 13.20 3.07 -3.51
N PRO A 58 13.58 1.82 -3.16
CA PRO A 58 13.41 1.30 -1.80
C PRO A 58 14.08 2.14 -0.69
N ALA A 59 15.13 2.89 -1.04
CA ALA A 59 15.81 3.79 -0.11
C ALA A 59 14.91 4.95 0.38
N GLU A 60 13.85 5.28 -0.37
CA GLU A 60 12.88 6.34 -0.06
C GLU A 60 11.60 5.77 0.58
N ALA A 61 11.61 4.50 0.97
CA ALA A 61 10.41 3.83 1.47
C ALA A 61 9.84 4.48 2.73
N THR A 62 8.53 4.73 2.68
CA THR A 62 7.72 5.11 3.84
C THR A 62 7.22 3.86 4.56
N LEU A 63 6.49 4.05 5.65
CA LEU A 63 5.97 2.96 6.47
C LEU A 63 4.47 3.11 6.65
N VAL A 64 3.74 2.04 6.30
CA VAL A 64 2.30 1.93 6.52
C VAL A 64 2.08 0.90 7.60
N GLU A 65 1.29 1.26 8.61
CA GLU A 65 0.83 0.36 9.65
C GLU A 65 -0.69 0.39 9.70
N VAL A 66 -1.30 -0.79 9.67
CA VAL A 66 -2.76 -0.96 9.76
C VAL A 66 -3.06 -1.80 10.99
N THR A 67 -3.95 -1.29 11.85
CA THR A 67 -4.43 -1.99 13.04
C THR A 67 -5.94 -2.20 12.97
N PHE A 68 -6.38 -3.33 13.50
CA PHE A 68 -7.77 -3.76 13.55
C PHE A 68 -8.15 -3.99 15.00
N ARG A 69 -9.21 -3.31 15.46
CA ARG A 69 -9.73 -3.44 16.82
C ARG A 69 -11.23 -3.65 16.81
N ALA A 70 -11.73 -4.49 17.71
CA ALA A 70 -13.16 -4.66 17.89
C ALA A 70 -13.81 -3.32 18.28
N ALA A 71 -14.96 -3.02 17.68
CA ALA A 71 -15.76 -1.84 17.95
C ALA A 71 -17.26 -2.19 17.99
N PRO A 72 -18.12 -1.39 18.64
CA PRO A 72 -19.56 -1.59 18.56
C PRO A 72 -20.02 -1.56 17.10
N GLY A 73 -20.63 -2.66 16.63
CA GLY A 73 -21.12 -2.77 15.26
C GLY A 73 -20.07 -3.15 14.20
N GLY A 74 -18.85 -3.55 14.58
CA GLY A 74 -17.87 -4.08 13.63
C GLY A 74 -16.41 -3.99 14.09
N THR A 75 -15.53 -3.65 13.15
CA THR A 75 -14.09 -3.49 13.37
C THR A 75 -13.70 -2.05 13.08
N ALA A 76 -13.05 -1.37 14.02
CA ALA A 76 -12.38 -0.11 13.72
C ALA A 76 -11.01 -0.40 13.11
N VAL A 77 -10.76 0.21 11.95
CA VAL A 77 -9.51 0.11 11.20
C VAL A 77 -8.79 1.44 11.30
N GLU A 78 -7.53 1.41 11.70
CA GLU A 78 -6.67 2.58 11.74
C GLU A 78 -5.45 2.35 10.86
N LEU A 79 -5.17 3.31 9.99
CA LEU A 79 -4.02 3.35 9.12
C LEU A 79 -3.14 4.53 9.51
N VAL A 80 -1.87 4.26 9.77
CA VAL A 80 -0.86 5.29 10.04
C VAL A 80 0.22 5.20 8.97
N HIS A 81 0.49 6.31 8.29
CA HIS A 81 1.52 6.42 7.24
C HIS A 81 2.61 7.40 7.67
N THR A 82 3.83 6.90 7.87
CA THR A 82 4.99 7.67 8.39
C THR A 82 6.21 7.54 7.49
N GLY A 83 7.31 8.22 7.84
CA GLY A 83 8.60 8.10 7.13
C GLY A 83 8.77 9.06 5.97
N TRP A 84 7.95 10.10 5.90
CA TRP A 84 7.96 11.12 4.84
C TRP A 84 9.30 11.86 4.72
N ASP A 85 10.07 11.93 5.79
CA ASP A 85 11.42 12.50 5.86
C ASP A 85 12.45 11.74 5.01
N ARG A 86 12.16 10.49 4.62
CA ARG A 86 12.99 9.69 3.71
C ARG A 86 12.81 10.05 2.24
N ARG A 87 11.78 10.82 1.91
CA ARG A 87 11.46 11.22 0.54
C ARG A 87 11.93 12.65 0.24
N PRO A 88 12.56 12.91 -0.91
CA PRO A 88 12.85 14.27 -1.35
C PRO A 88 11.59 15.14 -1.50
N ASP A 89 10.45 14.54 -1.86
CA ASP A 89 9.15 15.19 -2.05
C ASP A 89 8.16 14.93 -0.91
N GLY A 90 8.64 14.60 0.30
CA GLY A 90 7.83 14.06 1.39
C GLY A 90 6.57 14.85 1.75
N GLY A 91 6.62 16.19 1.72
CA GLY A 91 5.46 17.05 1.99
C GLY A 91 4.35 16.89 0.94
N ASP A 92 4.70 16.95 -0.34
CA ASP A 92 3.76 16.78 -1.44
C ASP A 92 3.23 15.35 -1.51
N ALA A 93 4.13 14.37 -1.33
CA ALA A 93 3.77 12.96 -1.30
C ALA A 93 2.76 12.66 -0.19
N ARG A 94 3.00 13.19 1.03
CA ARG A 94 2.07 13.05 2.14
C ARG A 94 0.68 13.58 1.80
N GLY A 95 0.58 14.79 1.25
CA GLY A 95 -0.71 15.38 0.88
C GLY A 95 -1.50 14.52 -0.13
N ARG A 96 -0.81 13.88 -1.08
CA ARG A 96 -1.45 12.93 -2.03
C ARG A 96 -1.99 11.71 -1.31
N TYR A 97 -1.21 11.10 -0.41
CA TYR A 97 -1.64 9.93 0.35
C TYR A 97 -2.75 10.22 1.37
N ASP A 98 -2.76 11.39 1.99
CA ASP A 98 -3.84 11.79 2.90
C ASP A 98 -5.20 11.71 2.17
N SER A 99 -5.28 12.23 0.94
CA SER A 99 -6.50 12.12 0.11
C SER A 99 -6.72 10.74 -0.52
N GLY A 100 -5.63 10.04 -0.86
CA GLY A 100 -5.68 8.72 -1.51
C GLY A 100 -6.21 7.64 -0.57
N TRP A 101 -5.82 7.65 0.70
CA TRP A 101 -6.25 6.65 1.68
C TRP A 101 -7.75 6.73 1.97
N ASP A 102 -8.36 7.91 1.88
CA ASP A 102 -9.82 8.04 2.03
C ASP A 102 -10.57 7.18 1.02
N LEU A 103 -10.11 7.14 -0.24
CA LEU A 103 -10.75 6.34 -1.29
C LEU A 103 -10.61 4.84 -1.00
N VAL A 104 -9.41 4.41 -0.60
CA VAL A 104 -9.10 3.02 -0.29
C VAL A 104 -9.91 2.54 0.92
N LEU A 105 -9.90 3.29 2.02
CA LEU A 105 -10.59 2.90 3.25
C LEU A 105 -12.11 2.93 3.10
N ARG A 106 -12.66 3.88 2.32
CA ARG A 106 -14.10 3.87 1.97
C ARG A 106 -14.47 2.64 1.14
N GLY A 107 -13.66 2.31 0.14
CA GLY A 107 -13.88 1.11 -0.68
C GLY A 107 -13.80 -0.17 0.17
N TYR A 108 -12.80 -0.28 1.04
CA TYR A 108 -12.66 -1.39 1.99
C TYR A 108 -13.87 -1.51 2.91
N ALA A 109 -14.31 -0.40 3.52
CA ALA A 109 -15.48 -0.39 4.40
C ALA A 109 -16.78 -0.80 3.68
N ALA A 110 -16.94 -0.43 2.40
CA ALA A 110 -18.11 -0.80 1.60
C ALA A 110 -18.16 -2.30 1.23
N LEU A 111 -17.00 -2.97 1.18
CA LEU A 111 -16.87 -4.39 0.88
C LEU A 111 -16.86 -5.28 2.13
N SER A 112 -16.61 -4.68 3.30
CA SER A 112 -16.59 -5.35 4.59
C SER A 112 -18.03 -5.47 5.12
N ARG A 113 -18.45 -6.69 5.47
CA ARG A 113 -19.79 -7.00 6.01
C ARG A 113 -19.73 -7.26 7.51
#